data_AF-A0A7C1I682-F1
#
_entry.id   AF-A0A7C1I682-F1
#
_cell.length_a   1.000
_cell.length_b   1.000
_cell.length_c   1.000
_cell.angle_alpha   90.00
_cell.angle_beta   90.00
_cell.angle_gamma   90.00
#
_symmetry.space_group_name_H-M   'P 1'
#
loop_
_entity.id
_entity.type
_entity.pdbx_description
1 polymer ?
#
loop_
_entity_poly.entity_id
_entity_poly.type
_entity_poly.pdbx_seq_one_letter_code
_entity_poly.pdbx_strand_id
1 'polypeptide(L)'
;MEDGLLREVLSAIDTWKPRRAWKTKIGYRRDLLHHLTGLLVKDPAQLDIVIERGKSRCDIVVNGVIGIKVNKNVAYVMQVHRLGGQLAQFQRAYRHVIILTVGTTRGKAGALLREKIAAVSHRSASVTLVEKQWPPQKSAGA
;
A
#
# COMPACT_ATOMS: atom_id res chain seq x y z
N MET A 1 -15.80 -4.37 13.85
CA MET A 1 -14.54 -5.13 14.06
C MET A 1 -13.51 -4.84 12.97
N GLU A 2 -13.88 -4.89 11.69
CA GLU A 2 -12.94 -4.68 10.56
C GLU A 2 -12.32 -3.27 10.51
N ASP A 3 -13.06 -2.23 10.87
CA ASP A 3 -12.53 -0.86 10.95
C ASP A 3 -11.41 -0.70 12.00
N GLY A 4 -11.42 -1.53 13.05
CA GLY A 4 -10.35 -1.59 14.04
C GLY A 4 -9.06 -2.15 13.44
N LEU A 5 -9.17 -3.28 12.73
CA LEU A 5 -8.06 -3.90 12.02
C LEU A 5 -7.47 -2.97 10.95
N LEU A 6 -8.31 -2.24 10.21
CA LEU A 6 -7.82 -1.25 9.24
C LEU A 6 -6.96 -0.17 9.91
N ARG A 7 -7.39 0.37 11.06
CA ARG A 7 -6.63 1.38 11.81
C ARG A 7 -5.29 0.83 12.29
N GLU A 8 -5.28 -0.41 12.78
CA GLU A 8 -4.04 -1.09 13.20
C GLU A 8 -3.07 -1.28 12.03
N VAL A 9 -3.57 -1.74 10.87
CA VAL A 9 -2.75 -1.89 9.66
C VAL A 9 -2.20 -0.54 9.18
N LEU A 10 -3.03 0.51 9.17
CA LEU A 10 -2.58 1.85 8.79
C LEU A 10 -1.51 2.39 9.75
N SER A 11 -1.69 2.19 11.07
CA SER A 11 -0.70 2.56 12.09
C SER A 11 0.61 1.77 11.94
N ALA A 12 0.51 0.47 11.63
CA ALA A 12 1.67 -0.37 11.36
C ALA A 12 2.43 0.07 10.10
N ILE A 13 1.72 0.44 9.03
CA ILE A 13 2.32 1.00 7.81
C ILE A 13 2.94 2.37 8.12
N ASP A 14 2.33 3.17 8.99
CA ASP A 14 2.85 4.49 9.31
C ASP A 14 4.19 4.44 10.06
N THR A 15 4.30 3.51 11.00
CA THR A 15 5.54 3.26 11.76
C THR A 15 6.60 2.51 10.96
N TRP A 16 6.21 1.86 9.86
CA TRP A 16 7.14 1.12 9.01
C TRP A 16 8.17 2.03 8.34
N LYS A 17 9.45 1.74 8.59
CA LYS A 17 10.60 2.31 7.89
C LYS A 17 11.28 1.19 7.11
N PRO A 18 11.36 1.26 5.77
CA PRO A 18 11.99 0.20 5.00
C PRO A 18 13.42 -0.04 5.46
N ARG A 19 13.82 -1.29 5.69
CA ARG A 19 15.17 -1.61 6.24
C ARG A 19 16.33 -1.13 5.38
N ARG A 20 16.07 -0.93 4.08
CA ARG A 20 17.02 -0.40 3.09
C ARG A 20 16.29 0.18 1.89
N ALA A 21 17.01 0.91 1.05
CA ALA A 21 16.50 1.38 -0.24
C ALA A 21 16.45 0.21 -1.25
N TRP A 22 15.37 -0.56 -1.24
CA TRP A 22 15.22 -1.72 -2.11
C TRP A 22 15.20 -1.33 -3.59
N LYS A 23 15.96 -2.08 -4.42
CA LYS A 23 16.00 -1.87 -5.88
C LYS A 23 14.67 -2.19 -6.57
N THR A 24 13.89 -3.12 -6.02
CA THR A 24 12.64 -3.59 -6.62
C THR A 24 11.45 -3.43 -5.68
N LYS A 25 10.25 -3.37 -6.25
CA LYS A 25 8.98 -3.43 -5.51
C LYS A 25 8.88 -4.70 -4.65
N ILE A 26 9.42 -5.83 -5.13
CA ILE A 26 9.38 -7.11 -4.40
C ILE A 26 10.12 -7.01 -3.07
N GLY A 27 11.24 -6.28 -3.02
CA GLY A 27 11.98 -6.02 -1.78
C GLY A 27 11.11 -5.28 -0.76
N TYR A 28 10.53 -4.14 -1.16
CA TYR A 28 9.62 -3.38 -0.29
C TYR A 28 8.40 -4.19 0.17
N ARG A 29 7.82 -5.02 -0.71
CA ARG A 29 6.71 -5.90 -0.34
C ARG A 29 7.08 -6.90 0.76
N ARG A 30 8.22 -7.59 0.61
CA ARG A 30 8.67 -8.58 1.61
C ARG A 30 9.04 -7.91 2.94
N ASP A 31 9.67 -6.74 2.86
CA ASP A 31 10.06 -5.95 4.01
C ASP A 31 8.84 -5.48 4.80
N LEU A 32 7.82 -4.96 4.11
CA LEU A 32 6.55 -4.58 4.71
C LEU A 32 5.82 -5.79 5.31
N LEU A 33 5.74 -6.91 4.58
CA LEU A 33 5.11 -8.13 5.11
C LEU A 33 5.73 -8.52 6.45
N HIS A 34 7.06 -8.58 6.52
CA HIS A 34 7.76 -8.95 7.74
C HIS A 34 7.49 -7.98 8.90
N HIS A 35 7.41 -6.66 8.61
CA HIS A 35 7.04 -5.65 9.60
C HIS A 35 5.61 -5.84 10.11
N LEU A 36 4.64 -6.00 9.21
CA LEU A 36 3.24 -6.21 9.56
C LEU A 36 3.05 -7.48 10.39
N THR A 37 3.66 -8.59 9.97
CA THR A 37 3.60 -9.85 10.73
C THR A 37 4.19 -9.68 12.13
N GLY A 38 5.37 -9.07 12.26
CA GLY A 38 6.02 -8.89 13.56
C GLY A 38 5.27 -7.96 14.52
N LEU A 39 4.48 -7.03 14.01
CA LEU A 39 3.73 -6.07 14.84
C LEU A 39 2.30 -6.53 15.17
N LEU A 40 1.62 -7.14 14.20
CA LEU A 40 0.19 -7.42 14.29
C LEU A 40 -0.12 -8.89 14.65
N VAL A 41 0.74 -9.83 14.26
CA VAL A 41 0.50 -11.25 14.51
C VAL A 41 1.08 -11.63 15.87
N LYS A 42 0.24 -11.57 16.91
CA LYS A 42 0.56 -12.11 18.24
C LYS A 42 0.36 -13.63 18.30
N ASP A 43 -0.63 -14.11 17.56
CA ASP A 43 -0.99 -15.51 17.39
C ASP A 43 -1.33 -15.76 15.91
N PRO A 44 -0.61 -16.65 15.21
CA PRO A 44 -0.88 -16.99 13.81
C PRO A 44 -2.30 -17.50 13.53
N ALA A 45 -2.99 -18.06 14.54
CA ALA A 45 -4.36 -18.52 14.38
C ALA A 45 -5.39 -17.39 14.28
N GLN A 46 -5.02 -16.16 14.69
CA GLN A 46 -5.95 -15.03 14.81
C GLN A 46 -5.86 -14.05 13.65
N LEU A 47 -4.72 -13.98 12.96
CA LEU A 47 -4.50 -13.01 11.90
C LEU A 47 -3.61 -13.57 10.80
N ASP A 48 -4.17 -13.71 9.60
CA ASP A 48 -3.42 -14.11 8.41
C ASP A 48 -2.89 -12.88 7.66
N ILE A 49 -1.60 -12.89 7.32
CA ILE A 49 -0.98 -11.86 6.47
C ILE A 49 -0.11 -12.56 5.43
N VAL A 50 -0.53 -12.50 4.16
CA VAL A 50 0.12 -13.24 3.07
C VAL A 50 0.36 -12.40 1.84
N ILE A 51 1.32 -12.84 1.01
CA ILE A 51 1.53 -12.30 -0.33
C ILE A 51 0.57 -12.99 -1.29
N GLU A 52 -0.22 -12.20 -2.01
CA GLU A 52 -1.02 -12.70 -3.12
C GLU A 52 -0.27 -12.67 -4.45
N ARG A 53 -0.67 -13.58 -5.34
CA ARG A 53 -0.19 -13.68 -6.72
C ARG A 53 -1.33 -13.33 -7.67
N GLY A 54 -1.00 -12.64 -8.76
CA GLY A 54 -1.95 -12.32 -9.83
C GLY A 54 -2.07 -10.84 -10.12
N LYS A 55 -2.42 -10.50 -11.37
CA LYS A 55 -2.54 -9.12 -11.84
C LYS A 55 -3.79 -8.41 -11.28
N SER A 56 -4.80 -9.16 -10.87
CA SER A 56 -6.08 -8.68 -10.31
C SER A 56 -6.08 -8.59 -8.78
N ARG A 57 -4.98 -8.96 -8.12
CA ARG A 57 -4.85 -8.98 -6.66
C ARG A 57 -3.90 -7.88 -6.15
N CYS A 58 -4.10 -7.50 -4.90
CA CYS A 58 -3.14 -6.72 -4.15
C CYS A 58 -1.86 -7.51 -3.91
N ASP A 59 -0.81 -6.83 -3.45
CA ASP A 59 0.49 -7.47 -3.25
C ASP A 59 0.58 -8.20 -1.91
N ILE A 60 -0.14 -7.71 -0.91
CA ILE A 60 -0.30 -8.30 0.42
C ILE A 60 -1.80 -8.26 0.74
N VAL A 61 -2.30 -9.29 1.43
CA VAL A 61 -3.64 -9.29 2.02
C VAL A 61 -3.54 -9.54 3.51
N VAL A 62 -4.36 -8.83 4.29
CA VAL A 62 -4.52 -9.01 5.73
C VAL A 62 -5.93 -9.55 5.98
N ASN A 63 -5.99 -10.74 6.58
CA ASN A 63 -7.19 -11.47 6.97
C ASN A 63 -8.24 -11.61 5.86
N GLY A 64 -7.80 -11.72 4.60
CA GLY A 64 -8.66 -11.78 3.42
C GLY A 64 -9.44 -10.49 3.08
N VAL A 65 -9.43 -9.48 3.95
CA VAL A 65 -10.34 -8.31 3.85
C VAL A 65 -9.64 -7.00 3.47
N ILE A 66 -8.36 -6.83 3.81
CA ILE A 66 -7.59 -5.62 3.50
C ILE A 66 -6.52 -5.97 2.47
N GLY A 67 -6.64 -5.41 1.26
CA GLY A 67 -5.64 -5.53 0.20
C GLY A 67 -4.65 -4.36 0.23
N ILE A 68 -3.34 -4.64 0.22
CA ILE A 68 -2.29 -3.62 0.15
C ILE A 68 -1.56 -3.73 -1.18
N LYS A 69 -1.60 -2.65 -1.98
CA LYS A 69 -0.84 -2.50 -3.22
C LYS A 69 0.40 -1.66 -3.00
N VAL A 70 1.57 -2.27 -3.14
CA VAL A 70 2.87 -1.60 -3.02
C VAL A 70 3.31 -1.08 -4.39
N ASN A 71 3.68 0.20 -4.46
CA ASN A 71 4.19 0.85 -5.65
C ASN A 71 5.51 1.54 -5.33
N LYS A 72 6.59 1.17 -6.01
CA LYS A 72 7.87 1.88 -5.90
C LYS A 72 7.90 2.98 -6.95
N ASN A 73 8.17 4.22 -6.53
CA ASN A 73 8.32 5.41 -7.39
C ASN A 73 7.18 5.59 -8.41
N VAL A 74 6.24 6.47 -8.11
CA VAL A 74 5.18 6.85 -9.07
C VAL A 74 5.65 8.10 -9.82
N ALA A 75 6.36 7.86 -10.92
CA ALA A 75 6.98 8.93 -11.73
C ALA A 75 6.24 9.18 -13.05
N TYR A 76 5.52 8.17 -13.57
CA TYR A 76 4.91 8.23 -14.89
C TYR A 76 3.39 8.08 -14.85
N VAL A 77 2.69 8.90 -15.62
CA VAL A 77 1.23 8.89 -15.77
C VAL A 77 0.71 7.51 -16.21
N MET A 78 1.46 6.80 -17.07
CA MET A 78 1.10 5.44 -17.49
C MET A 78 1.02 4.45 -16.31
N GLN A 79 1.86 4.58 -15.27
CA GLN A 79 1.77 3.74 -14.07
C GLN A 79 0.44 3.96 -13.35
N VAL A 80 0.00 5.22 -13.29
CA VAL A 80 -1.25 5.64 -12.65
C VAL A 80 -2.48 5.14 -13.43
N HIS A 81 -2.45 5.19 -14.76
CA HIS A 81 -3.52 4.61 -15.57
C HIS A 81 -3.63 3.09 -15.39
N ARG A 82 -2.49 2.38 -15.39
CA ARG A 82 -2.47 0.93 -15.13
C ARG A 82 -3.06 0.61 -13.76
N LEU A 83 -2.67 1.37 -12.73
CA LEU A 83 -3.24 1.21 -11.39
C LEU A 83 -4.75 1.47 -11.39
N GLY A 84 -5.20 2.54 -12.04
CA GLY A 84 -6.61 2.89 -12.15
C GLY A 84 -7.46 1.77 -12.77
N GLY A 85 -6.94 1.10 -13.81
CA GLY A 85 -7.61 -0.06 -14.40
C GLY A 85 -7.71 -1.28 -13.47
N GLN A 86 -6.85 -1.36 -12.45
CA GLN A 86 -6.87 -2.43 -11.45
C GLN A 86 -7.72 -2.10 -10.22
N LEU A 87 -7.95 -0.82 -9.90
CA LEU A 87 -8.66 -0.40 -8.69
C LEU A 87 -10.05 -1.04 -8.57
N ALA A 88 -10.81 -1.08 -9.66
CA ALA A 88 -12.13 -1.71 -9.66
C ALA A 88 -12.09 -3.21 -9.33
N GLN A 89 -11.01 -3.91 -9.69
CA GLN A 89 -10.83 -5.32 -9.35
C GLN A 89 -10.46 -5.48 -7.87
N PHE A 90 -9.59 -4.61 -7.36
CA PHE A 90 -9.24 -4.62 -5.94
C PHE A 90 -10.47 -4.33 -5.06
N GLN A 91 -11.28 -3.33 -5.40
CA GLN A 91 -12.50 -2.99 -4.66
C GLN A 91 -13.58 -4.09 -4.69
N ARG A 92 -13.51 -5.04 -5.64
CA ARG A 92 -14.36 -6.23 -5.65
C ARG A 92 -13.79 -7.37 -4.80
N ALA A 93 -12.47 -7.44 -4.69
CA ALA A 93 -11.78 -8.52 -4.00
C ALA A 93 -11.58 -8.25 -2.50
N TYR A 94 -11.54 -6.98 -2.09
CA TYR A 94 -11.26 -6.56 -0.71
C TYR A 94 -12.26 -5.51 -0.26
N ARG A 95 -12.55 -5.50 1.05
CA ARG A 95 -13.38 -4.49 1.69
C ARG A 95 -12.64 -3.15 1.85
N HIS A 96 -11.33 -3.23 2.07
CA HIS A 96 -10.45 -2.07 2.18
C HIS A 96 -9.23 -2.25 1.28
N VAL A 97 -8.86 -1.20 0.56
CA VAL A 97 -7.68 -1.19 -0.31
C VAL A 97 -6.73 -0.08 0.13
N ILE A 98 -5.49 -0.45 0.42
CA ILE A 98 -4.42 0.49 0.74
C ILE A 98 -3.48 0.55 -0.46
N ILE A 99 -3.40 1.72 -1.10
CA ILE A 99 -2.41 2.02 -2.12
C ILE A 99 -1.20 2.64 -1.41
N LEU A 100 -0.14 1.87 -1.28
CA LEU A 100 1.11 2.31 -0.68
C LEU A 100 2.10 2.71 -1.78
N THR A 101 2.57 3.94 -1.76
CA THR A 101 3.71 4.37 -2.58
C THR A 101 4.95 4.52 -1.71
N VAL A 102 6.08 3.99 -2.19
CA VAL A 102 7.37 4.08 -1.51
C VAL A 102 8.39 4.72 -2.45
N GLY A 103 9.06 5.77 -1.98
CA GLY A 103 9.97 6.59 -2.76
C GLY A 103 9.32 7.85 -3.31
N THR A 104 9.70 8.25 -4.53
CA THR A 104 9.26 9.54 -5.09
C THR A 104 7.91 9.42 -5.79
N THR A 105 6.95 10.21 -5.34
CA THR A 105 5.64 10.43 -5.98
C THR A 105 5.47 11.94 -6.17
N ARG A 106 5.72 12.46 -7.39
CA ARG A 106 5.75 13.90 -7.66
C ARG A 106 5.23 14.24 -9.05
N GLY A 107 4.99 15.52 -9.29
CA GLY A 107 4.59 16.07 -10.60
C GLY A 107 3.22 15.56 -11.06
N LYS A 108 3.02 15.54 -12.38
CA LYS A 108 1.74 15.16 -13.01
C LYS A 108 1.26 13.75 -12.60
N ALA A 109 2.18 12.80 -12.45
CA ALA A 109 1.84 11.45 -12.03
C ALA A 109 1.33 11.40 -10.58
N GLY A 110 1.98 12.11 -9.66
CA GLY A 110 1.54 12.19 -8.27
C GLY A 110 0.17 12.87 -8.12
N ALA A 111 -0.05 13.97 -8.83
CA ALA A 111 -1.34 14.68 -8.84
C ALA A 111 -2.46 13.78 -9.37
N LEU A 112 -2.26 13.15 -10.53
CA LEU A 112 -3.24 12.23 -11.12
C LEU A 112 -3.52 11.01 -10.22
N LEU A 113 -2.51 10.51 -9.50
CA LEU A 113 -2.73 9.41 -8.56
C LEU A 113 -3.73 9.82 -7.46
N ARG A 114 -3.51 10.97 -6.82
CA ARG A 114 -4.39 11.48 -5.77
C ARG A 114 -5.81 11.70 -6.28
N GLU A 115 -5.94 12.30 -7.47
CA GLU A 115 -7.22 12.49 -8.15
C GLU A 115 -7.95 11.17 -8.37
N LYS A 116 -7.26 10.15 -8.93
CA LYS A 116 -7.87 8.84 -9.18
C LYS A 116 -8.32 8.13 -7.91
N ILE A 117 -7.56 8.25 -6.83
CA ILE A 117 -7.94 7.65 -5.55
C ILE A 117 -9.18 8.37 -4.99
N ALA A 118 -9.18 9.70 -4.97
CA ALA A 118 -10.33 10.48 -4.50
C ALA A 118 -11.62 10.16 -5.28
N ALA A 119 -11.51 9.97 -6.61
CA ALA A 119 -12.65 9.62 -7.46
C ALA A 119 -13.26 8.23 -7.18
N VAL A 120 -12.53 7.32 -6.50
CA VAL A 120 -13.03 5.98 -6.17
C VAL A 120 -13.31 5.78 -4.67
N SER A 121 -12.97 6.75 -3.82
CA SER A 121 -13.16 6.68 -2.37
C SER A 121 -14.62 6.64 -1.93
N HIS A 122 -15.58 6.95 -2.81
CA HIS A 122 -17.03 6.92 -2.54
C HIS A 122 -17.73 5.61 -2.94
N ARG A 123 -16.99 4.57 -3.35
CA ARG A 123 -17.54 3.26 -3.73
C ARG A 123 -17.61 2.30 -2.53
N SER A 124 -18.23 1.13 -2.73
CA SER A 124 -18.52 0.13 -1.68
C SER A 124 -17.32 -0.37 -0.86
N ALA A 125 -16.11 -0.25 -1.39
CA ALA A 125 -14.86 -0.57 -0.68
C ALA A 125 -14.01 0.69 -0.53
N SER A 126 -13.48 0.92 0.67
CA SER A 126 -12.66 2.10 0.94
C SER A 126 -11.29 1.98 0.28
N VAL A 127 -10.78 3.08 -0.26
CA VAL A 127 -9.44 3.16 -0.86
C VAL A 127 -8.65 4.26 -0.16
N THR A 128 -7.53 3.88 0.43
CA THR A 128 -6.64 4.78 1.17
C THR A 128 -5.29 4.86 0.48
N LEU A 129 -4.80 6.07 0.21
CA LEU A 129 -3.45 6.31 -0.29
C LEU A 129 -2.52 6.58 0.88
N VAL A 130 -1.42 5.84 0.96
CA VAL A 130 -0.31 6.09 1.91
C VAL A 130 0.96 6.34 1.11
N GLU A 131 1.63 7.46 1.36
CA GLU A 131 2.85 7.86 0.68
C GLU A 131 4.02 7.88 1.65
N LYS A 132 5.04 7.05 1.38
CA LYS A 132 6.27 6.97 2.17
C LYS A 132 7.45 7.42 1.32
N GLN A 133 7.95 8.63 1.57
CA GLN A 133 9.17 9.12 0.93
C GLN A 133 10.38 8.31 1.46
N TRP A 134 11.09 7.60 0.58
CA TRP A 134 12.24 6.77 0.97
C TRP A 134 13.30 6.63 -0.15
N PRO A 135 14.61 6.74 0.14
CA PRO A 135 15.21 7.08 1.43
C PRO A 135 14.78 8.48 1.89
N PRO A 136 14.83 8.77 3.20
CA PRO A 136 14.59 10.13 3.69
C PRO A 136 15.55 11.06 2.96
N GLN A 137 15.04 12.17 2.43
CA GLN A 137 15.96 13.18 1.91
C GLN A 137 16.81 13.64 3.09
N LYS A 138 18.13 13.68 2.95
CA LYS A 138 18.97 14.38 3.92
C LYS A 138 18.43 15.80 4.01
N SER A 139 18.01 16.24 5.19
CA SER A 139 17.86 17.66 5.48
C SER A 139 19.16 18.30 5.02
N ALA A 140 19.10 19.25 4.08
CA ALA A 140 20.24 20.14 3.89
C ALA A 140 20.53 20.73 5.28
N GLY A 141 21.78 20.61 5.75
CA GLY A 141 22.16 20.97 7.10
C GLY A 141 21.63 22.35 7.46
N ALA A 142 21.05 22.43 8.66
CA ALA A 142 20.85 23.71 9.34
C ALA A 142 22.21 24.28 9.74
#